data_AF-A0A5J6G8H9-F1
#
_entry.id   AF-A0A5J6G8H9-F1
#
_cell.length_a   1.000
_cell.length_b   1.000
_cell.length_c   1.000
_cell.angle_alpha   90.00
_cell.angle_beta   90.00
_cell.angle_gamma   90.00
#
_symmetry.space_group_name_H-M   'P 1'
#
loop_
_entity.id
_entity.type
_entity.pdbx_description
1 polymer ?
#
loop_
_entity_poly.entity_id
_entity_poly.type
_entity_poly.pdbx_seq_one_letter_code
_entity_poly.pdbx_strand_id
1 'polypeptide(L)'
;MNTRTIDTHTVNTHTIDTSTPVIPADAYDTTAFYADADAIATVTNPTAPDAVTLPSEDASTAELLAAAQEAGRRAVPAPLAETALVARPLLRRAGLPVPEGPLSYAIAPELTIRYAHPADSPVGSAGCLGEDDTLLVTGTLPRVPWGRAATAVVVLAAAPFGPVLFTLTPDLADLAPGGNLAEEPRDDLHLAALEVPAAQVRRIAPELLDEARLRAALARAALIAGAAERCVDLTVAHTTARTQFGRPLSHFQAVKQEEARLIEEAALVRAAVRAAAVPLDTGGPAVRLTVAAAKTQASASAAEIARIAHQLHGAIGMTRLHPLHLATTRLWSWRDEDGDETHWAHCLARPLTAATLWPALTTTP
;
A
#
# COMPACT_ATOMS: atom_id res chain seq x y z
N MET A 1 15.66 -49.22 -35.61
CA MET A 1 17.04 -49.12 -35.11
C MET A 1 17.31 -47.66 -34.80
N ASN A 2 17.89 -47.43 -33.63
CA ASN A 2 17.86 -46.22 -32.82
C ASN A 2 18.82 -45.11 -33.31
N THR A 3 18.54 -43.87 -32.87
CA THR A 3 19.45 -42.78 -32.40
C THR A 3 19.41 -41.41 -33.12
N ARG A 4 18.96 -40.37 -32.38
CA ARG A 4 19.73 -39.17 -31.99
C ARG A 4 18.89 -38.14 -31.18
N THR A 5 19.11 -38.14 -29.85
CA THR A 5 19.51 -37.05 -28.91
C THR A 5 19.65 -35.60 -29.49
N ILE A 6 19.33 -34.44 -28.87
CA ILE A 6 19.60 -33.83 -27.52
C ILE A 6 18.69 -32.57 -27.28
N ASP A 7 18.32 -32.36 -25.99
CA ASP A 7 18.03 -31.16 -25.16
C ASP A 7 17.71 -29.76 -25.76
N THR A 8 16.78 -29.02 -25.10
CA THR A 8 17.10 -28.00 -24.06
C THR A 8 15.87 -27.17 -23.64
N HIS A 9 15.83 -26.83 -22.34
CA HIS A 9 15.12 -25.71 -21.69
C HIS A 9 13.71 -25.31 -22.16
N THR A 10 12.71 -25.63 -21.32
CA THR A 10 11.43 -24.91 -21.33
C THR A 10 11.54 -23.69 -20.41
N VAL A 11 11.80 -22.52 -21.02
CA VAL A 11 11.51 -21.21 -20.42
C VAL A 11 10.04 -20.93 -20.72
N ASN A 12 9.18 -20.95 -19.70
CA ASN A 12 7.81 -20.47 -19.83
C ASN A 12 7.80 -18.94 -19.83
N THR A 13 7.96 -18.35 -21.00
CA THR A 13 7.53 -16.97 -21.29
C THR A 13 6.03 -17.00 -21.56
N HIS A 14 5.22 -16.63 -20.56
CA HIS A 14 3.82 -16.30 -20.78
C HIS A 14 3.64 -14.79 -20.77
N THR A 15 3.55 -14.25 -21.98
CA THR A 15 3.15 -12.89 -22.33
C THR A 15 1.75 -12.59 -21.79
N ILE A 16 1.57 -11.41 -21.24
CA ILE A 16 0.26 -10.88 -20.79
C ILE A 16 -0.64 -10.66 -22.00
N ASP A 17 -1.87 -11.19 -21.92
CA ASP A 17 -2.95 -10.73 -22.78
C ASP A 17 -3.47 -9.38 -22.27
N THR A 18 -3.14 -8.32 -23.02
CA THR A 18 -3.58 -6.93 -22.75
C THR A 18 -4.96 -6.63 -23.34
N SER A 19 -5.72 -7.64 -23.78
CA SER A 19 -7.01 -7.47 -24.45
C SER A 19 -8.21 -7.23 -23.51
N THR A 20 -8.01 -7.19 -22.18
CA THR A 20 -9.08 -6.81 -21.24
C THR A 20 -9.56 -5.40 -21.60
N PRO A 21 -10.82 -5.22 -22.01
CA PRO A 21 -11.26 -3.97 -22.59
C PRO A 21 -11.22 -2.87 -21.53
N VAL A 22 -10.39 -1.85 -21.75
CA VAL A 22 -10.66 -0.50 -21.25
C VAL A 22 -12.00 -0.13 -21.87
N ILE A 23 -13.09 -0.14 -21.10
CA ILE A 23 -14.40 0.31 -21.61
C ILE A 23 -14.20 1.74 -22.11
N PRO A 24 -14.28 1.98 -23.43
CA PRO A 24 -14.14 3.31 -23.99
C PRO A 24 -15.29 4.19 -23.48
N ALA A 25 -15.05 5.47 -23.19
CA ALA A 25 -16.09 6.37 -22.69
C ALA A 25 -17.30 6.49 -23.65
N ASP A 26 -17.07 6.19 -24.92
CA ASP A 26 -17.99 6.13 -26.05
C ASP A 26 -18.78 4.80 -26.17
N ALA A 27 -18.43 3.76 -25.41
CA ALA A 27 -19.19 2.50 -25.35
C ALA A 27 -20.35 2.51 -24.32
N TYR A 28 -20.58 3.63 -23.64
CA TYR A 28 -21.72 3.80 -22.73
C TYR A 28 -23.00 4.09 -23.52
N ASP A 29 -23.70 3.03 -23.94
CA ASP A 29 -25.09 3.14 -24.39
C ASP A 29 -26.02 3.27 -23.16
N THR A 30 -26.46 4.49 -22.86
CA THR A 30 -27.39 4.75 -21.76
C THR A 30 -28.83 4.30 -22.06
N THR A 31 -29.14 3.79 -23.26
CA THR A 31 -30.49 3.37 -23.66
C THR A 31 -30.75 1.89 -23.43
N ALA A 32 -29.72 1.03 -23.49
CA ALA A 32 -29.79 -0.37 -23.03
C ALA A 32 -29.97 -0.51 -21.50
N PHE A 33 -29.72 0.58 -20.76
CA PHE A 33 -29.63 0.68 -19.31
C PHE A 33 -30.92 0.38 -18.52
N TYR A 34 -32.09 0.38 -19.16
CA TYR A 34 -33.39 0.15 -18.49
C TYR A 34 -33.92 -1.28 -18.60
N ALA A 35 -33.19 -2.19 -19.25
CA ALA A 35 -33.75 -3.49 -19.66
C ALA A 35 -33.42 -4.68 -18.75
N ASP A 36 -32.31 -4.66 -18.00
CA ASP A 36 -31.84 -5.87 -17.29
C ASP A 36 -31.07 -5.58 -15.99
N ALA A 37 -31.45 -6.26 -14.91
CA ALA A 37 -30.79 -6.18 -13.60
C ALA A 37 -29.45 -6.92 -13.57
N ASP A 38 -29.25 -7.91 -14.47
CA ASP A 38 -28.01 -8.67 -14.59
C ASP A 38 -26.94 -7.93 -15.43
N ALA A 39 -27.31 -6.85 -16.14
CA ALA A 39 -26.37 -5.93 -16.77
C ALA A 39 -25.62 -5.03 -15.74
N ILE A 40 -26.04 -5.07 -14.46
CA ILE A 40 -25.33 -4.49 -13.32
C ILE A 40 -24.18 -5.44 -12.92
N ALA A 41 -23.30 -5.76 -13.87
CA ALA A 41 -21.92 -6.05 -13.55
C ALA A 41 -21.31 -4.73 -13.05
N THR A 42 -21.67 -4.40 -11.80
CA THR A 42 -21.08 -3.41 -10.92
C THR A 42 -19.61 -3.29 -11.29
N VAL A 43 -19.10 -2.10 -11.61
CA VAL A 43 -17.71 -1.91 -12.05
C VAL A 43 -16.78 -2.24 -10.88
N THR A 44 -16.64 -3.54 -10.59
CA THR A 44 -15.78 -4.16 -9.61
C THR A 44 -14.45 -4.41 -10.31
N ASN A 45 -13.35 -4.27 -9.59
CA ASN A 45 -12.09 -4.88 -10.01
C ASN A 45 -12.10 -6.32 -9.47
N PRO A 46 -12.40 -7.35 -10.28
CA PRO A 46 -12.56 -8.72 -9.79
C PRO A 46 -11.21 -9.46 -9.68
N THR A 47 -10.09 -8.75 -9.79
CA THR A 47 -8.75 -9.37 -9.73
C THR A 47 -8.59 -10.11 -8.40
N ALA A 48 -8.35 -11.41 -8.46
CA ALA A 48 -8.07 -12.18 -7.25
C ALA A 48 -6.72 -11.73 -6.64
N PRO A 49 -6.59 -11.63 -5.30
CA PRO A 49 -5.36 -11.13 -4.66
C PRO A 49 -4.07 -11.88 -5.04
N ASP A 50 -4.18 -13.15 -5.40
CA ASP A 50 -3.10 -14.07 -5.81
C ASP A 50 -2.77 -13.99 -7.31
N ALA A 51 -3.59 -13.32 -8.12
CA ALA A 51 -3.37 -13.14 -9.56
C ALA A 51 -2.38 -12.00 -9.89
N VAL A 52 -1.84 -11.32 -8.89
CA VAL A 52 -0.96 -10.16 -9.06
C VAL A 52 0.50 -10.60 -8.94
N THR A 53 1.22 -10.62 -10.07
CA THR A 53 2.65 -10.92 -10.08
C THR A 53 3.41 -9.91 -9.24
N LEU A 54 4.11 -10.40 -8.22
CA LEU A 54 4.98 -9.57 -7.39
C LEU A 54 6.27 -9.24 -8.17
N PRO A 55 6.82 -8.04 -8.00
CA PRO A 55 8.14 -7.71 -8.52
C PRO A 55 9.22 -8.70 -8.04
N SER A 56 10.33 -8.75 -8.79
CA SER A 56 11.50 -9.55 -8.42
C SER A 56 11.91 -9.33 -6.97
N GLU A 57 12.46 -10.37 -6.35
CA GLU A 57 12.99 -10.29 -5.00
C GLU A 57 14.09 -9.24 -4.85
N ASP A 58 14.88 -9.02 -5.89
CA ASP A 58 15.98 -8.06 -5.94
C ASP A 58 15.58 -6.70 -6.53
N ALA A 59 14.28 -6.44 -6.69
CA ALA A 59 13.79 -5.17 -7.20
C ALA A 59 14.18 -4.01 -6.27
N SER A 60 14.67 -2.92 -6.87
CA SER A 60 14.95 -1.67 -6.17
C SER A 60 13.69 -1.07 -5.55
N THR A 61 13.82 -0.20 -4.53
CA THR A 61 12.66 0.50 -3.99
C THR A 61 11.95 1.31 -5.08
N ALA A 62 12.68 1.89 -6.03
CA ALA A 62 12.08 2.62 -7.15
C ALA A 62 11.15 1.74 -8.01
N GLU A 63 11.55 0.51 -8.33
CA GLU A 63 10.73 -0.45 -9.07
C GLU A 63 9.51 -0.90 -8.27
N LEU A 64 9.69 -1.16 -6.97
CA LEU A 64 8.59 -1.52 -6.07
C LEU A 64 7.55 -0.40 -5.94
N LEU A 65 7.99 0.86 -5.84
CA LEU A 65 7.11 2.02 -5.80
C LEU A 65 6.38 2.22 -7.13
N ALA A 66 7.05 1.99 -8.27
CA ALA A 66 6.41 2.03 -9.58
C ALA A 66 5.33 0.94 -9.72
N ALA A 67 5.60 -0.27 -9.23
CA ALA A 67 4.61 -1.36 -9.19
C ALA A 67 3.41 -1.02 -8.29
N ALA A 68 3.66 -0.44 -7.11
CA ALA A 68 2.60 0.04 -6.22
C ALA A 68 1.78 1.17 -6.84
N GLN A 69 2.42 2.09 -7.56
CA GLN A 69 1.72 3.14 -8.30
C GLN A 69 0.81 2.54 -9.38
N GLU A 70 1.28 1.57 -10.16
CA GLU A 70 0.44 0.92 -11.16
C GLU A 70 -0.71 0.13 -10.52
N ALA A 71 -0.45 -0.54 -9.39
CA ALA A 71 -1.49 -1.22 -8.61
C ALA A 71 -2.57 -0.24 -8.11
N GLY A 72 -2.17 0.94 -7.63
CA GLY A 72 -3.08 2.00 -7.24
C GLY A 72 -3.89 2.55 -8.41
N ARG A 73 -3.24 2.75 -9.57
CA ARG A 73 -3.88 3.24 -10.80
C ARG A 73 -4.93 2.28 -11.34
N ARG A 74 -4.66 0.98 -11.24
CA ARG A 74 -5.61 -0.08 -11.62
C ARG A 74 -6.59 -0.46 -10.51
N ALA A 75 -6.49 0.16 -9.33
CA ALA A 75 -7.31 -0.14 -8.17
C ALA A 75 -7.28 -1.63 -7.79
N VAL A 76 -6.08 -2.24 -7.82
CA VAL A 76 -5.86 -3.67 -7.59
C VAL A 76 -6.22 -4.06 -6.16
N PRO A 77 -7.18 -4.98 -5.93
CA PRO A 77 -7.56 -5.43 -4.60
C PRO A 77 -6.64 -6.55 -4.11
N ALA A 78 -5.35 -6.25 -3.93
CA ALA A 78 -4.37 -7.22 -3.46
C ALA A 78 -3.34 -6.59 -2.51
N PRO A 79 -2.72 -7.35 -1.59
CA PRO A 79 -1.70 -6.88 -0.66
C PRO A 79 -0.32 -6.66 -1.32
N LEU A 80 -0.26 -6.07 -2.52
CA LEU A 80 1.01 -5.90 -3.23
C LEU A 80 1.97 -4.98 -2.46
N ALA A 81 1.45 -3.84 -1.96
CA ALA A 81 2.23 -2.87 -1.23
C ALA A 81 2.66 -3.40 0.14
N GLU A 82 1.72 -4.03 0.86
CA GLU A 82 1.96 -4.72 2.13
C GLU A 82 3.06 -5.78 1.98
N THR A 83 2.96 -6.61 0.93
CA THR A 83 3.90 -7.71 0.70
C THR A 83 5.27 -7.18 0.27
N ALA A 84 5.32 -6.41 -0.81
CA ALA A 84 6.56 -6.12 -1.52
C ALA A 84 7.34 -4.94 -0.91
N LEU A 85 6.65 -3.89 -0.44
CA LEU A 85 7.31 -2.69 0.09
C LEU A 85 7.57 -2.76 1.61
N VAL A 86 6.77 -3.53 2.34
CA VAL A 86 6.81 -3.57 3.81
C VAL A 86 7.27 -4.93 4.34
N ALA A 87 6.47 -5.98 4.20
CA ALA A 87 6.70 -7.27 4.85
C ALA A 87 8.01 -7.94 4.40
N ARG A 88 8.23 -8.10 3.09
CA ARG A 88 9.43 -8.77 2.55
C ARG A 88 10.74 -8.09 2.95
N PRO A 89 10.92 -6.76 2.76
CA PRO A 89 12.15 -6.09 3.18
C PRO A 89 12.40 -6.21 4.68
N LEU A 90 11.36 -6.09 5.52
CA LEU A 90 11.52 -6.18 6.97
C LEU A 90 11.93 -7.58 7.44
N LEU A 91 11.33 -8.64 6.86
CA LEU A 91 11.73 -10.03 7.14
C LEU A 91 13.18 -10.30 6.75
N ARG A 92 13.60 -9.83 5.56
CA ARG A 92 15.00 -9.96 5.10
C ARG A 92 15.97 -9.23 6.01
N ARG A 93 15.65 -7.99 6.41
CA ARG A 93 16.46 -7.21 7.35
C ARG A 93 16.56 -7.85 8.73
N ALA A 94 15.51 -8.53 9.18
CA ALA A 94 15.51 -9.29 10.43
C ALA A 94 16.23 -10.65 10.31
N GLY A 95 16.56 -11.10 9.10
CA GLY A 95 17.11 -12.44 8.87
C GLY A 95 16.10 -13.56 9.17
N LEU A 96 14.82 -13.31 8.93
CA LEU A 96 13.76 -14.31 9.01
C LEU A 96 13.41 -14.87 7.62
N PRO A 97 12.94 -16.12 7.56
CA PRO A 97 12.39 -16.68 6.32
C PRO A 97 11.25 -15.80 5.79
N VAL A 98 11.20 -15.67 4.47
CA VAL A 98 10.11 -14.97 3.77
C VAL A 98 9.13 -16.02 3.26
N PRO A 99 7.91 -16.12 3.82
CA PRO A 99 6.92 -17.06 3.33
C PRO A 99 6.50 -16.73 1.89
N GLU A 100 6.13 -17.76 1.12
CA GLU A 100 5.52 -17.57 -0.19
C GLU A 100 4.09 -17.02 -0.08
N GLY A 101 3.63 -16.38 -1.16
CA GLY A 101 2.29 -15.82 -1.25
C GLY A 101 2.13 -14.42 -0.64
N PRO A 102 0.87 -13.98 -0.46
CA PRO A 102 0.55 -12.65 0.05
C PRO A 102 0.97 -12.50 1.51
N LEU A 103 1.60 -11.38 1.85
CA LEU A 103 1.98 -11.03 3.21
C LEU A 103 1.29 -9.74 3.64
N SER A 104 1.04 -9.65 4.94
CA SER A 104 0.58 -8.43 5.60
C SER A 104 1.58 -7.99 6.67
N TYR A 105 1.31 -6.86 7.31
CA TYR A 105 2.09 -6.36 8.43
C TYR A 105 1.19 -5.74 9.50
N ALA A 106 1.71 -5.68 10.72
CA ALA A 106 1.12 -4.92 11.81
C ALA A 106 2.22 -4.28 12.66
N ILE A 107 2.13 -2.96 12.88
CA ILE A 107 3.05 -2.22 13.75
C ILE A 107 2.30 -1.93 15.05
N ALA A 108 2.51 -2.79 16.05
CA ALA A 108 1.67 -2.87 17.24
C ALA A 108 2.46 -2.55 18.52
N PRO A 109 2.51 -1.27 18.95
CA PRO A 109 3.23 -0.90 20.17
C PRO A 109 2.56 -1.39 21.47
N GLU A 110 1.30 -1.82 21.42
CA GLU A 110 0.44 -2.06 22.59
C GLU A 110 0.22 -3.55 22.93
N LEU A 111 0.94 -4.47 22.29
CA LEU A 111 0.85 -5.89 22.65
C LEU A 111 1.47 -6.16 24.01
N THR A 112 0.84 -7.06 24.77
CA THR A 112 1.44 -7.63 25.97
C THR A 112 2.32 -8.81 25.56
N ILE A 113 3.63 -8.66 25.71
CA ILE A 113 4.63 -9.67 25.32
C ILE A 113 5.43 -10.09 26.55
N ARG A 114 5.47 -11.40 26.79
CA ARG A 114 6.30 -12.04 27.84
C ARG A 114 6.90 -13.34 27.32
N TYR A 115 7.81 -13.94 28.07
CA TYR A 115 8.25 -15.31 27.81
C TYR A 115 7.15 -16.32 28.16
N ALA A 116 6.99 -17.35 27.32
CA ALA A 116 5.99 -18.40 27.50
C ALA A 116 6.32 -19.33 28.69
N HIS A 117 7.60 -19.67 28.85
CA HIS A 117 8.10 -20.55 29.91
C HIS A 117 8.91 -19.75 30.94
N PRO A 118 8.30 -19.30 32.05
CA PRO A 118 9.06 -18.76 33.18
C PRO A 118 9.63 -19.93 33.98
N ALA A 119 10.86 -20.36 33.71
CA ALA A 119 11.63 -21.20 34.62
C ALA A 119 12.91 -20.46 35.03
N ASP A 120 13.30 -20.58 36.29
CA ASP A 120 14.38 -19.87 37.00
C ASP A 120 15.71 -19.73 36.21
N SER A 121 15.80 -18.73 35.33
CA SER A 121 17.05 -18.40 34.63
C SER A 121 17.15 -16.89 34.35
N PRO A 122 18.28 -16.23 34.72
CA PRO A 122 18.46 -14.82 34.50
C PRO A 122 18.63 -14.54 33.00
N VAL A 123 17.64 -13.84 32.44
CA VAL A 123 17.63 -13.08 31.18
C VAL A 123 18.72 -13.50 30.18
N GLY A 124 18.36 -14.39 29.25
CA GLY A 124 19.20 -14.69 28.10
C GLY A 124 19.49 -13.43 27.26
N SER A 125 20.74 -13.32 26.81
CA SER A 125 21.23 -12.27 25.91
C SER A 125 20.55 -12.29 24.54
N ALA A 126 20.64 -11.19 23.79
CA ALA A 126 20.18 -11.15 22.40
C ALA A 126 20.86 -12.24 21.56
N GLY A 127 20.07 -13.07 20.86
CA GLY A 127 20.58 -14.10 19.94
C GLY A 127 20.54 -15.55 20.46
N CYS A 128 19.82 -15.84 21.54
CA CYS A 128 19.62 -17.23 21.98
C CYS A 128 18.62 -17.97 21.05
N LEU A 129 18.83 -19.29 20.95
CA LEU A 129 18.11 -20.24 20.07
C LEU A 129 17.43 -21.35 20.88
N GLY A 130 17.05 -21.07 22.14
CA GLY A 130 16.44 -22.05 23.05
C GLY A 130 14.91 -22.01 23.05
N GLU A 131 14.27 -23.06 23.59
CA GLU A 131 12.82 -23.09 23.86
C GLU A 131 12.39 -21.95 24.82
N ASP A 132 13.34 -21.43 25.60
CA ASP A 132 13.23 -20.30 26.54
C ASP A 132 12.91 -18.95 25.86
N ASP A 133 13.11 -18.82 24.54
CA ASP A 133 12.81 -17.59 23.78
C ASP A 133 11.43 -17.60 23.11
N THR A 134 10.61 -18.62 23.39
CA THR A 134 9.20 -18.63 22.97
C THR A 134 8.47 -17.48 23.66
N LEU A 135 7.83 -16.63 22.87
CA LEU A 135 7.07 -15.49 23.38
C LEU A 135 5.61 -15.87 23.53
N LEU A 136 5.00 -15.43 24.62
CA LEU A 136 3.56 -15.39 24.77
C LEU A 136 3.06 -13.98 24.49
N VAL A 137 2.22 -13.84 23.48
CA VAL A 137 1.70 -12.57 22.97
C VAL A 137 0.21 -12.50 23.21
N THR A 138 -0.24 -11.44 23.88
CA THR A 138 -1.67 -11.18 24.12
C THR A 138 -2.02 -9.76 23.73
N GLY A 139 -3.18 -9.57 23.09
CA GLY A 139 -3.67 -8.26 22.71
C GLY A 139 -4.41 -8.31 21.38
N THR A 140 -4.59 -7.14 20.77
CA THR A 140 -5.24 -6.99 19.47
C THR A 140 -4.30 -6.31 18.50
N LEU A 141 -4.25 -6.82 17.27
CA LEU A 141 -3.68 -6.12 16.12
C LEU A 141 -4.85 -5.48 15.37
N PRO A 142 -5.07 -4.17 15.51
CA PRO A 142 -6.22 -3.53 14.87
C PRO A 142 -5.96 -3.31 13.38
N ARG A 143 -7.01 -3.48 12.57
CA ARG A 143 -7.10 -3.08 11.17
C ARG A 143 -5.93 -3.57 10.30
N VAL A 144 -5.48 -4.81 10.51
CA VAL A 144 -4.44 -5.47 9.72
C VAL A 144 -4.87 -5.51 8.25
N PRO A 145 -4.13 -4.86 7.33
CA PRO A 145 -4.49 -4.82 5.92
C PRO A 145 -4.42 -6.20 5.31
N TRP A 146 -5.48 -6.66 4.65
CA TRP A 146 -5.52 -7.99 4.02
C TRP A 146 -5.27 -9.15 4.99
N GLY A 147 -5.54 -8.99 6.29
CA GLY A 147 -5.27 -10.01 7.31
C GLY A 147 -5.83 -11.39 6.95
N ARG A 148 -7.10 -11.46 6.54
CA ARG A 148 -7.76 -12.71 6.13
C ARG A 148 -7.25 -13.34 4.83
N ALA A 149 -6.51 -12.57 4.02
CA ALA A 149 -6.01 -13.02 2.71
C ALA A 149 -4.49 -13.29 2.74
N ALA A 150 -3.80 -12.92 3.82
CA ALA A 150 -2.36 -13.09 3.95
C ALA A 150 -2.01 -14.52 4.38
N THR A 151 -0.93 -15.07 3.81
CA THR A 151 -0.30 -16.29 4.30
C THR A 151 0.33 -16.06 5.68
N ALA A 152 0.90 -14.88 5.90
CA ALA A 152 1.47 -14.48 7.18
C ALA A 152 1.39 -12.96 7.39
N VAL A 153 1.30 -12.56 8.65
CA VAL A 153 1.37 -11.17 9.11
C VAL A 153 2.71 -10.96 9.79
N VAL A 154 3.47 -9.99 9.29
CA VAL A 154 4.73 -9.55 9.91
C VAL A 154 4.41 -8.54 11.01
N VAL A 155 4.58 -8.96 12.26
CA VAL A 155 4.28 -8.13 13.42
C VAL A 155 5.56 -7.51 13.97
N LEU A 156 5.56 -6.19 14.10
CA LEU A 156 6.58 -5.44 14.82
C LEU A 156 5.96 -4.87 16.09
N ALA A 157 6.52 -5.22 17.24
CA ALA A 157 5.95 -4.86 18.53
C ALA A 157 7.02 -4.39 19.52
N ALA A 158 6.62 -3.51 20.44
CA ALA A 158 7.44 -3.19 21.59
C ALA A 158 7.37 -4.35 22.59
N ALA A 159 8.51 -4.78 23.12
CA ALA A 159 8.58 -5.73 24.22
C ALA A 159 9.46 -5.16 25.35
N PRO A 160 9.34 -5.68 26.60
CA PRO A 160 10.09 -5.18 27.75
C PRO A 160 11.62 -5.19 27.57
N PHE A 161 12.12 -6.02 26.66
CA PHE A 161 13.54 -6.21 26.34
C PHE A 161 13.95 -5.58 25.00
N GLY A 162 13.14 -4.66 24.46
CA GLY A 162 13.35 -4.01 23.18
C GLY A 162 12.33 -4.46 22.12
N PRO A 163 12.30 -3.80 20.95
CA PRO A 163 11.34 -4.15 19.91
C PRO A 163 11.66 -5.52 19.30
N VAL A 164 10.62 -6.24 18.91
CA VAL A 164 10.68 -7.55 18.26
C VAL A 164 9.96 -7.51 16.93
N LEU A 165 10.39 -8.38 16.03
CA LEU A 165 9.70 -8.73 14.80
C LEU A 165 9.43 -10.23 14.81
N PHE A 166 8.19 -10.63 14.54
CA PHE A 166 7.82 -12.03 14.36
C PHE A 166 6.77 -12.19 13.27
N THR A 167 6.61 -13.42 12.79
CA THR A 167 5.53 -13.78 11.86
C THR A 167 4.43 -14.53 12.59
N LEU A 168 3.17 -14.24 12.26
CA LEU A 168 2.04 -15.08 12.66
C LEU A 168 1.20 -15.45 11.43
N THR A 169 0.65 -16.65 11.44
CA THR A 169 -0.37 -17.07 10.48
C THR A 169 -1.73 -16.55 10.99
N PRO A 170 -2.58 -15.92 10.15
CA PRO A 170 -3.83 -15.31 10.61
C PRO A 170 -4.82 -16.26 11.30
N ASP A 171 -4.77 -17.55 10.98
CA ASP A 171 -5.62 -18.60 11.57
C ASP A 171 -5.25 -18.94 13.03
N LEU A 172 -4.10 -18.47 13.51
CA LEU A 172 -3.69 -18.56 14.92
C LEU A 172 -4.30 -17.45 15.78
N ALA A 173 -5.04 -16.52 15.19
CA ALA A 173 -5.75 -15.44 15.86
C ALA A 173 -7.26 -15.61 15.71
N ASP A 174 -8.02 -15.08 16.65
CA ASP A 174 -9.46 -14.86 16.44
C ASP A 174 -9.63 -13.60 15.57
N LEU A 175 -10.04 -13.83 14.32
CA LEU A 175 -10.13 -12.79 13.30
C LEU A 175 -11.52 -12.18 13.28
N ALA A 176 -11.61 -10.88 13.54
CA ALA A 176 -12.82 -10.09 13.34
C ALA A 176 -12.77 -9.37 11.98
N PRO A 177 -13.63 -9.75 11.01
CA PRO A 177 -13.65 -9.14 9.68
C PRO A 177 -13.93 -7.64 9.71
N GLY A 178 -13.02 -6.84 9.14
CA GLY A 178 -13.20 -5.41 8.97
C GLY A 178 -12.87 -4.94 7.55
N GLY A 179 -13.19 -3.68 7.26
CA GLY A 179 -12.97 -3.07 5.95
C GLY A 179 -12.59 -1.60 6.04
N ASN A 180 -12.14 -1.06 4.92
CA ASN A 180 -11.97 0.38 4.73
C ASN A 180 -13.02 0.96 3.76
N LEU A 181 -12.96 2.25 3.46
CA LEU A 181 -13.93 2.91 2.59
C LEU A 181 -13.94 2.35 1.16
N ALA A 182 -12.82 1.77 0.72
CA ALA A 182 -12.68 1.10 -0.57
C ALA A 182 -13.08 -0.39 -0.53
N GLU A 183 -13.70 -0.83 0.56
CA GLU A 183 -14.10 -2.23 0.81
C GLU A 183 -12.89 -3.21 0.85
N GLU A 184 -11.67 -2.69 1.06
CA GLU A 184 -10.47 -3.53 1.22
C GLU A 184 -10.39 -4.08 2.65
N PRO A 185 -9.98 -5.35 2.86
CA PRO A 185 -9.93 -5.94 4.19
C PRO A 185 -9.01 -5.19 5.15
N ARG A 186 -9.53 -4.88 6.34
CA ARG A 186 -8.81 -4.29 7.48
C ARG A 186 -9.28 -5.01 8.73
N ASP A 187 -8.69 -6.17 8.96
CA ASP A 187 -9.17 -7.14 9.95
C ASP A 187 -8.55 -6.89 11.32
N ASP A 188 -9.33 -7.06 12.38
CA ASP A 188 -8.76 -7.08 13.73
C ASP A 188 -8.35 -8.52 14.06
N LEU A 189 -7.11 -8.72 14.50
CA LEU A 189 -6.61 -10.03 14.92
C LEU A 189 -6.45 -10.05 16.44
N HIS A 190 -7.28 -10.85 17.12
CA HIS A 190 -7.23 -11.01 18.57
C HIS A 190 -6.33 -12.18 18.95
N LEU A 191 -5.29 -11.88 19.72
CA LEU A 191 -4.29 -12.83 20.18
C LEU A 191 -4.59 -13.22 21.62
N ALA A 192 -5.17 -14.41 21.81
CA ALA A 192 -5.47 -14.97 23.12
C ALA A 192 -4.29 -15.81 23.63
N ALA A 193 -3.21 -15.13 24.06
CA ALA A 193 -1.99 -15.78 24.55
C ALA A 193 -1.34 -16.71 23.49
N LEU A 194 -1.03 -16.13 22.33
CA LEU A 194 -0.34 -16.81 21.24
C LEU A 194 1.11 -17.14 21.64
N GLU A 195 1.50 -18.40 21.54
CA GLU A 195 2.91 -18.81 21.63
C GLU A 195 3.60 -18.64 20.28
N VAL A 196 4.63 -17.79 20.24
CA VAL A 196 5.47 -17.54 19.08
C VAL A 196 6.82 -18.21 19.31
N PRO A 197 7.15 -19.28 18.57
CA PRO A 197 8.41 -20.00 18.75
C PRO A 197 9.63 -19.10 18.52
N ALA A 198 10.71 -19.35 19.28
CA ALA A 198 11.98 -18.64 19.15
C ALA A 198 12.50 -18.56 17.70
N ALA A 199 12.27 -19.60 16.90
CA ALA A 199 12.65 -19.65 15.49
C ALA A 199 11.98 -18.56 14.63
N GLN A 200 10.78 -18.12 14.99
CA GLN A 200 9.93 -17.18 14.23
C GLN A 200 9.99 -15.73 14.75
N VAL A 201 10.80 -15.46 15.78
CA VAL A 201 10.96 -14.13 16.36
C VAL A 201 12.40 -13.66 16.31
N ARG A 202 12.59 -12.36 16.10
CA ARG A 202 13.87 -11.67 16.21
C ARG A 202 13.71 -10.42 17.05
N ARG A 203 14.64 -10.17 17.96
CA ARG A 203 14.85 -8.83 18.51
C ARG A 203 15.39 -7.94 17.39
N ILE A 204 14.84 -6.74 17.27
CA ILE A 204 15.21 -5.80 16.24
C ILE A 204 15.75 -4.51 16.87
N ALA A 205 16.53 -3.77 16.11
CA ALA A 205 16.94 -2.44 16.51
C ALA A 205 15.74 -1.47 16.37
N PRO A 206 15.61 -0.43 17.23
CA PRO A 206 14.57 0.59 17.10
C PRO A 206 14.49 1.22 15.70
N GLU A 207 15.62 1.31 15.00
CA GLU A 207 15.72 1.85 13.65
C GLU A 207 14.92 1.01 12.63
N LEU A 208 14.81 -0.31 12.82
CA LEU A 208 14.03 -1.18 11.94
C LEU A 208 12.52 -1.02 12.19
N LEU A 209 12.12 -0.75 13.43
CA LEU A 209 10.73 -0.39 13.76
C LEU A 209 10.34 0.95 13.12
N ASP A 210 11.25 1.92 13.15
CA ASP A 210 11.07 3.21 12.48
C ASP A 210 11.02 3.06 10.96
N GLU A 211 11.88 2.23 10.39
CA GLU A 211 11.86 1.92 8.96
C GLU A 211 10.54 1.26 8.53
N ALA A 212 9.97 0.38 9.34
CA ALA A 212 8.67 -0.21 9.04
C ALA A 212 7.57 0.84 8.88
N ARG A 213 7.54 1.86 9.76
CA ARG A 213 6.60 2.99 9.66
C ARG A 213 6.84 3.80 8.39
N LEU A 214 8.11 4.05 8.05
CA LEU A 214 8.48 4.79 6.84
C LEU A 214 8.09 4.04 5.57
N ARG A 215 8.34 2.72 5.51
CA ARG A 215 7.97 1.84 4.40
C ARG A 215 6.45 1.80 4.23
N ALA A 216 5.70 1.59 5.31
CA ALA A 216 4.24 1.55 5.29
C ALA A 216 3.65 2.86 4.75
N ALA A 217 4.11 4.01 5.26
CA ALA A 217 3.65 5.31 4.80
C ALA A 217 4.01 5.60 3.34
N LEU A 218 5.24 5.29 2.91
CA LEU A 218 5.62 5.50 1.51
C LEU A 218 4.85 4.58 0.56
N ALA A 219 4.55 3.34 0.99
CA ALA A 219 3.73 2.42 0.23
C ALA A 219 2.31 2.96 0.00
N ARG A 220 1.68 3.54 1.03
CA ARG A 220 0.40 4.27 0.86
C ARG A 220 0.52 5.46 -0.06
N ALA A 221 1.58 6.26 0.07
CA ALA A 221 1.79 7.41 -0.81
C ALA A 221 1.93 7.00 -2.29
N ALA A 222 2.62 5.88 -2.58
CA ALA A 222 2.74 5.34 -3.93
C ALA A 222 1.40 4.84 -4.50
N LEU A 223 0.63 4.11 -3.69
CA LEU A 223 -0.74 3.69 -4.05
C LEU A 223 -1.64 4.90 -4.35
N ILE A 224 -1.58 5.94 -3.51
CA ILE A 224 -2.30 7.21 -3.71
C ILE A 224 -1.88 7.89 -5.01
N ALA A 225 -0.57 7.92 -5.33
CA ALA A 225 -0.07 8.47 -6.60
C ALA A 225 -0.70 7.78 -7.81
N GLY A 226 -0.85 6.45 -7.74
CA GLY A 226 -1.51 5.66 -8.76
C GLY A 226 -2.99 6.00 -8.89
N ALA A 227 -3.72 5.99 -7.78
CA ALA A 227 -5.14 6.33 -7.77
C ALA A 227 -5.40 7.78 -8.25
N ALA A 228 -4.49 8.71 -7.95
CA ALA A 228 -4.52 10.08 -8.44
C ALA A 228 -4.40 10.14 -9.97
N GLU A 229 -3.46 9.40 -10.56
CA GLU A 229 -3.34 9.28 -12.02
C GLU A 229 -4.60 8.67 -12.64
N ARG A 230 -5.22 7.68 -11.98
CA ARG A 230 -6.49 7.12 -12.44
C ARG A 230 -7.61 8.15 -12.46
N CYS A 231 -7.68 9.01 -11.44
CA CYS A 231 -8.63 10.12 -11.41
C CYS A 231 -8.38 11.10 -12.58
N VAL A 232 -7.13 11.44 -12.88
CA VAL A 232 -6.77 12.26 -14.06
C VAL A 232 -7.26 11.60 -15.35
N ASP A 233 -6.88 10.33 -15.58
CA ASP A 233 -7.22 9.60 -16.81
C ASP A 233 -8.73 9.55 -17.05
N LEU A 234 -9.49 9.19 -16.01
CA LEU A 234 -10.94 9.10 -16.08
C LEU A 234 -11.59 10.48 -16.30
N THR A 235 -11.10 11.51 -15.62
CA THR A 235 -11.65 12.86 -15.72
C THR A 235 -11.43 13.46 -17.08
N VAL A 236 -10.20 13.40 -17.61
CA VAL A 236 -9.87 13.93 -18.94
C VAL A 236 -10.67 13.20 -20.03
N ALA A 237 -10.81 11.87 -19.93
CA ALA A 237 -11.64 11.11 -20.84
C ALA A 237 -13.12 11.54 -20.78
N HIS A 238 -13.66 11.67 -19.56
CA HIS A 238 -15.05 12.06 -19.33
C HIS A 238 -15.37 13.44 -19.90
N THR A 239 -14.58 14.46 -19.56
CA THR A 239 -14.80 15.85 -19.97
C THR A 239 -14.60 16.08 -21.46
N THR A 240 -13.75 15.26 -22.10
CA THR A 240 -13.53 15.27 -23.54
C THR A 240 -14.71 14.65 -24.28
N ALA A 241 -15.24 13.54 -23.79
CA ALA A 241 -16.36 12.83 -24.42
C ALA A 241 -17.71 13.53 -24.16
N ARG A 242 -17.90 14.10 -22.97
CA ARG A 242 -19.19 14.67 -22.55
C ARG A 242 -19.45 16.02 -23.21
N THR A 243 -20.53 16.10 -23.98
CA THR A 243 -20.99 17.35 -24.62
C THR A 243 -22.14 18.00 -23.85
N GLN A 244 -22.00 19.29 -23.56
CA GLN A 244 -23.03 20.15 -22.97
C GLN A 244 -22.97 21.52 -23.62
N PHE A 245 -24.12 22.18 -23.78
CA PHE A 245 -24.22 23.48 -24.44
C PHE A 245 -23.53 23.51 -25.82
N GLY A 246 -23.69 22.43 -26.59
CA GLY A 246 -23.22 22.32 -27.98
C GLY A 246 -21.71 22.06 -28.16
N ARG A 247 -20.94 21.78 -27.12
CA ARG A 247 -19.51 21.42 -27.22
C ARG A 247 -19.02 20.53 -26.06
N PRO A 248 -17.84 19.89 -26.19
CA PRO A 248 -17.23 19.14 -25.08
C PRO A 248 -17.03 19.99 -23.81
N LEU A 249 -17.13 19.36 -22.63
CA LEU A 249 -16.85 20.02 -21.35
C LEU A 249 -15.42 20.56 -21.27
N SER A 250 -14.46 19.85 -21.85
CA SER A 250 -13.05 20.29 -21.91
C SER A 250 -12.84 21.59 -22.69
N HIS A 251 -13.84 22.12 -23.41
CA HIS A 251 -13.74 23.42 -24.11
C HIS A 251 -14.08 24.62 -23.20
N PHE A 252 -14.60 24.40 -21.99
CA PHE A 252 -14.92 25.47 -21.05
C PHE A 252 -13.70 25.81 -20.19
N GLN A 253 -13.37 27.10 -20.04
CA GLN A 253 -12.17 27.56 -19.32
C GLN A 253 -12.14 27.08 -17.86
N ALA A 254 -13.27 27.14 -17.15
CA ALA A 254 -13.35 26.66 -15.78
C ALA A 254 -13.03 25.16 -15.66
N VAL A 255 -13.47 24.34 -16.62
CA VAL A 255 -13.14 22.90 -16.67
C VAL A 255 -11.64 22.70 -16.89
N LYS A 256 -11.05 23.42 -17.86
CA LYS A 256 -9.59 23.34 -18.13
C LYS A 256 -8.74 23.72 -16.91
N GLN A 257 -9.18 24.73 -16.16
CA GLN A 257 -8.47 25.17 -14.95
C GLN A 257 -8.51 24.11 -13.85
N GLU A 258 -9.69 23.50 -13.61
CA GLU A 258 -9.82 22.41 -12.65
C GLU A 258 -9.05 21.16 -13.11
N GLU A 259 -9.08 20.80 -14.40
CA GLU A 259 -8.26 19.70 -14.95
C GLU A 259 -6.76 19.96 -14.77
N ALA A 260 -6.29 21.18 -15.04
CA ALA A 260 -4.90 21.53 -14.84
C ALA A 260 -4.49 21.35 -13.37
N ARG A 261 -5.34 21.79 -12.43
CA ARG A 261 -5.11 21.60 -10.99
C ARG A 261 -5.11 20.12 -10.60
N LEU A 262 -6.04 19.32 -11.14
CA LEU A 262 -6.07 17.87 -10.91
C LEU A 262 -4.78 17.18 -11.37
N ILE A 263 -4.29 17.55 -12.56
CA ILE A 263 -3.04 17.03 -13.12
C ILE A 263 -1.84 17.47 -12.29
N GLU A 264 -1.83 18.72 -11.84
CA GLU A 264 -0.78 19.26 -10.96
C GLU A 264 -0.70 18.50 -9.64
N GLU A 265 -1.82 18.32 -8.94
CA GLU A 265 -1.87 17.56 -7.68
C GLU A 265 -1.34 16.12 -7.87
N ALA A 266 -1.79 15.42 -8.91
CA ALA A 266 -1.30 14.07 -9.21
C ALA A 266 0.22 14.05 -9.50
N ALA A 267 0.71 15.06 -10.23
CA ALA A 267 2.13 15.18 -10.54
C ALA A 267 2.98 15.47 -9.29
N LEU A 268 2.49 16.30 -8.37
CA LEU A 268 3.15 16.61 -7.09
C LEU A 268 3.30 15.36 -6.22
N VAL A 269 2.21 14.58 -6.05
CA VAL A 269 2.25 13.33 -5.28
C VAL A 269 3.27 12.36 -5.88
N ARG A 270 3.23 12.16 -7.20
CA ARG A 270 4.17 11.27 -7.90
C ARG A 270 5.62 11.73 -7.74
N ALA A 271 5.89 13.02 -7.86
CA ALA A 271 7.23 13.57 -7.70
C ALA A 271 7.77 13.34 -6.28
N ALA A 272 6.93 13.56 -5.26
CA ALA A 272 7.30 13.36 -3.87
C ALA A 272 7.59 11.88 -3.55
N VAL A 273 6.78 10.94 -4.05
CA VAL A 273 7.03 9.50 -3.92
C VAL A 273 8.36 9.10 -4.56
N ARG A 274 8.64 9.58 -5.77
CA ARG A 274 9.91 9.29 -6.48
C ARG A 274 11.12 9.83 -5.73
N ALA A 275 11.01 11.02 -5.13
CA ALA A 275 12.09 11.62 -4.35
C ALA A 275 12.48 10.80 -3.11
N ALA A 276 11.56 10.01 -2.56
CA ALA A 276 11.81 9.17 -1.39
C ALA A 276 12.41 7.78 -1.72
N ALA A 277 12.44 7.38 -3.00
CA ALA A 277 12.89 6.05 -3.41
C ALA A 277 14.37 5.78 -3.08
N VAL A 278 15.26 6.67 -3.55
CA VAL A 278 16.71 6.52 -3.34
C VAL A 278 17.09 6.61 -1.86
N PRO A 279 16.62 7.61 -1.08
CA PRO A 279 16.89 7.66 0.34
C PRO A 279 16.48 6.37 1.07
N LEU A 280 15.32 5.79 0.75
CA LEU A 280 14.87 4.57 1.43
C LEU A 280 15.80 3.36 1.16
N ASP A 281 16.38 3.26 -0.04
CA ASP A 281 17.35 2.22 -0.39
C ASP A 281 18.71 2.45 0.28
N THR A 282 19.23 3.69 0.26
CA THR A 282 20.56 4.01 0.77
C THR A 282 20.60 4.23 2.28
N GLY A 283 19.45 4.48 2.90
CA GLY A 283 19.35 4.95 4.28
C GLY A 283 19.81 6.40 4.43
N GLY A 284 20.04 6.81 5.69
CA GLY A 284 20.59 8.12 6.04
C GLY A 284 19.56 9.15 6.54
N PRO A 285 19.98 10.40 6.74
CA PRO A 285 19.15 11.42 7.39
C PRO A 285 17.98 11.89 6.50
N ALA A 286 18.10 11.77 5.18
CA ALA A 286 17.10 12.25 4.22
C ALA A 286 15.85 11.34 4.13
N VAL A 287 15.91 10.09 4.58
CA VAL A 287 14.81 9.12 4.45
C VAL A 287 13.55 9.64 5.13
N ARG A 288 13.67 10.06 6.39
CA ARG A 288 12.52 10.52 7.17
C ARG A 288 11.91 11.77 6.55
N LEU A 289 12.74 12.71 6.09
CA LEU A 289 12.30 13.96 5.48
C LEU A 289 11.50 13.68 4.19
N THR A 290 12.07 12.88 3.29
CA THR A 290 11.47 12.60 1.98
C THR A 290 10.21 11.74 2.08
N VAL A 291 10.18 10.73 2.96
CA VAL A 291 8.97 9.94 3.21
C VAL A 291 7.87 10.78 3.87
N ALA A 292 8.21 11.61 4.86
CA ALA A 292 7.23 12.48 5.49
C ALA A 292 6.65 13.51 4.51
N ALA A 293 7.49 14.09 3.64
CA ALA A 293 7.04 14.97 2.57
C ALA A 293 6.11 14.23 1.59
N ALA A 294 6.48 13.03 1.16
CA ALA A 294 5.68 12.20 0.25
C ALA A 294 4.31 11.85 0.84
N LYS A 295 4.26 11.36 2.09
CA LYS A 295 2.98 10.99 2.73
C LYS A 295 2.13 12.21 3.06
N THR A 296 2.73 13.33 3.48
CA THR A 296 2.01 14.60 3.71
C THR A 296 1.36 15.08 2.41
N GLN A 297 2.15 15.20 1.33
CA GLN A 297 1.66 15.62 0.02
C GLN A 297 0.57 14.70 -0.50
N ALA A 298 0.78 13.37 -0.45
CA ALA A 298 -0.21 12.39 -0.87
C ALA A 298 -1.53 12.53 -0.11
N SER A 299 -1.46 12.70 1.21
CA SER A 299 -2.64 12.76 2.08
C SER A 299 -3.41 14.07 1.93
N ALA A 300 -2.72 15.19 1.68
CA ALA A 300 -3.32 16.49 1.40
C ALA A 300 -3.99 16.52 0.02
N SER A 301 -3.27 16.08 -1.03
CA SER A 301 -3.77 16.07 -2.41
C SER A 301 -4.97 15.14 -2.60
N ALA A 302 -5.08 14.05 -1.84
CA ALA A 302 -6.18 13.08 -1.96
C ALA A 302 -7.57 13.73 -1.93
N ALA A 303 -7.80 14.68 -1.01
CA ALA A 303 -9.07 15.37 -0.89
C ALA A 303 -9.36 16.27 -2.09
N GLU A 304 -8.36 17.03 -2.55
CA GLU A 304 -8.51 17.97 -3.66
C GLU A 304 -8.70 17.24 -4.99
N ILE A 305 -7.94 16.17 -5.22
CA ILE A 305 -8.10 15.28 -6.39
C ILE A 305 -9.50 14.70 -6.43
N ALA A 306 -9.98 14.14 -5.31
CA ALA A 306 -11.33 13.57 -5.25
C ALA A 306 -12.41 14.64 -5.49
N ARG A 307 -12.26 15.83 -4.88
CA ARG A 307 -13.18 16.96 -5.06
C ARG A 307 -13.29 17.36 -6.52
N ILE A 308 -12.15 17.60 -7.19
CA ILE A 308 -12.13 18.01 -8.59
C ILE A 308 -12.72 16.92 -9.49
N ALA A 309 -12.26 15.68 -9.33
CA ALA A 309 -12.70 14.57 -10.18
C ALA A 309 -14.21 14.37 -10.09
N HIS A 310 -14.78 14.33 -8.87
CA HIS A 310 -16.23 14.22 -8.70
C HIS A 310 -16.99 15.42 -9.26
N GLN A 311 -16.48 16.64 -9.05
CA GLN A 311 -17.11 17.86 -9.58
C GLN A 311 -17.19 17.85 -11.11
N LEU A 312 -16.13 17.40 -11.80
CA LEU A 312 -16.08 17.37 -13.26
C LEU A 312 -16.87 16.21 -13.89
N HIS A 313 -17.10 15.12 -13.14
CA HIS A 313 -18.01 14.06 -13.56
C HIS A 313 -19.49 14.37 -13.24
N GLY A 314 -19.76 15.18 -12.23
CA GLY A 314 -21.12 15.44 -11.75
C GLY A 314 -21.79 14.18 -11.19
N ALA A 315 -23.11 14.06 -11.36
CA ALA A 315 -23.89 13.00 -10.72
C ALA A 315 -23.39 11.57 -11.04
N ILE A 316 -22.92 11.30 -12.26
CA ILE A 316 -22.44 9.97 -12.65
C ILE A 316 -21.21 9.54 -11.84
N GLY A 317 -20.34 10.48 -11.48
CA GLY A 317 -19.13 10.24 -10.70
C GLY A 317 -19.41 9.73 -9.27
N MET A 318 -20.58 10.03 -8.73
CA MET A 318 -21.02 9.58 -7.41
C MET A 318 -21.67 8.20 -7.41
N THR A 319 -21.89 7.60 -8.59
CA THR A 319 -22.57 6.31 -8.70
C THR A 319 -21.57 5.14 -8.77
N ARG A 320 -22.00 3.94 -8.38
CA ARG A 320 -21.23 2.69 -8.58
C ARG A 320 -21.09 2.29 -10.06
N LEU A 321 -21.81 2.96 -10.96
CA LEU A 321 -21.78 2.69 -12.40
C LEU A 321 -20.52 3.26 -13.06
N HIS A 322 -19.85 4.21 -12.41
CA HIS A 322 -18.64 4.82 -12.95
C HIS A 322 -17.40 4.37 -12.16
N PRO A 323 -16.30 3.95 -12.81
CA PRO A 323 -15.09 3.45 -12.12
C PRO A 323 -14.37 4.48 -11.24
N LEU A 324 -14.76 5.76 -11.27
CA LEU A 324 -14.13 6.82 -10.46
C LEU A 324 -14.19 6.51 -8.96
N HIS A 325 -15.27 5.86 -8.49
CA HIS A 325 -15.39 5.49 -7.08
C HIS A 325 -14.27 4.53 -6.64
N LEU A 326 -13.77 3.66 -7.52
CA LEU A 326 -12.70 2.71 -7.18
C LEU A 326 -11.40 3.43 -6.82
N ALA A 327 -11.07 4.52 -7.52
CA ALA A 327 -9.90 5.33 -7.23
C ALA A 327 -10.14 6.28 -6.05
N THR A 328 -11.29 6.98 -6.03
CA THR A 328 -11.54 8.02 -5.02
C THR A 328 -11.79 7.46 -3.61
N THR A 329 -12.47 6.32 -3.46
CA THR A 329 -12.61 5.67 -2.13
C THR A 329 -11.26 5.23 -1.56
N ARG A 330 -10.33 4.79 -2.42
CA ARG A 330 -8.95 4.44 -2.06
C ARG A 330 -8.12 5.65 -1.67
N LEU A 331 -8.24 6.77 -2.40
CA LEU A 331 -7.63 8.05 -2.00
C LEU A 331 -8.07 8.46 -0.59
N TRP A 332 -9.38 8.39 -0.31
CA TRP A 332 -9.94 8.72 0.98
C TRP A 332 -9.58 7.73 2.09
N SER A 333 -9.40 6.45 1.78
CA SER A 333 -8.98 5.47 2.78
C SER A 333 -7.50 5.60 3.11
N TRP A 334 -6.64 5.55 2.08
CA TRP A 334 -5.20 5.46 2.27
C TRP A 334 -4.57 6.74 2.80
N ARG A 335 -5.24 7.90 2.68
CA ARG A 335 -4.73 9.16 3.24
C ARG A 335 -4.62 9.12 4.76
N ASP A 336 -5.46 8.34 5.45
CA ASP A 336 -5.47 8.24 6.91
C ASP A 336 -4.79 6.96 7.43
N GLU A 337 -4.43 6.04 6.52
CA GLU A 337 -3.68 4.83 6.86
C GLU A 337 -2.18 5.13 7.00
N ASP A 338 -1.53 4.42 7.93
CA ASP A 338 -0.10 4.52 8.23
C ASP A 338 0.35 5.94 8.61
N GLY A 339 -0.54 6.66 9.28
CA GLY A 339 -0.38 8.05 9.72
C GLY A 339 -1.01 9.03 8.74
N ASP A 340 -1.83 9.93 9.26
CA ASP A 340 -2.53 10.96 8.48
C ASP A 340 -1.62 12.14 8.10
N GLU A 341 -2.19 13.11 7.38
CA GLU A 341 -1.50 14.34 6.97
C GLU A 341 -0.87 15.09 8.15
N THR A 342 -1.58 15.21 9.29
CA THR A 342 -1.13 15.98 10.45
C THR A 342 0.07 15.30 11.11
N HIS A 343 0.00 13.98 11.27
CA HIS A 343 1.08 13.17 11.81
C HIS A 343 2.37 13.36 11.00
N TRP A 344 2.29 13.19 9.68
CA TRP A 344 3.47 13.29 8.83
C TRP A 344 3.96 14.72 8.64
N ALA A 345 3.08 15.72 8.67
CA ALA A 345 3.47 17.13 8.69
C ALA A 345 4.26 17.47 9.96
N HIS A 346 3.86 16.95 11.13
CA HIS A 346 4.64 17.10 12.36
C HIS A 346 5.98 16.37 12.29
N CYS A 347 6.02 15.15 11.74
CA CYS A 347 7.28 14.42 11.54
C CYS A 347 8.23 15.17 10.59
N LEU A 348 7.69 15.82 9.55
CA LEU A 348 8.43 16.65 8.61
C LEU A 348 8.97 17.92 9.27
N ALA A 349 8.14 18.62 10.05
CA ALA A 349 8.47 19.92 10.63
C ALA A 349 9.36 19.83 11.88
N ARG A 350 9.20 18.81 12.72
CA ARG A 350 9.91 18.68 14.01
C ARG A 350 11.45 18.79 13.93
N PRO A 351 12.15 18.18 12.94
CA PRO A 351 13.60 18.32 12.83
C PRO A 351 14.04 19.64 12.17
N LEU A 352 13.10 20.40 11.59
CA LEU A 352 13.40 21.62 10.85
C LEU A 352 13.41 22.83 11.80
N THR A 353 14.44 23.65 11.63
CA THR A 353 14.61 24.95 12.27
C THR A 353 14.88 25.98 11.17
N ALA A 354 14.81 27.28 11.49
CA ALA A 354 15.18 28.32 10.53
C ALA A 354 16.58 28.11 9.94
N ALA A 355 17.52 27.57 10.73
CA ALA A 355 18.89 27.29 10.30
C ALA A 355 19.02 26.02 9.45
N THR A 356 18.16 25.02 9.67
CA THR A 356 18.26 23.71 8.99
C THR A 356 17.32 23.57 7.79
N LEU A 357 16.32 24.45 7.64
CA LEU A 357 15.33 24.41 6.56
C LEU A 357 15.98 24.51 5.18
N TRP A 358 16.74 25.58 4.91
CA TRP A 358 17.32 25.79 3.59
C TRP A 358 18.32 24.69 3.20
N PRO A 359 19.28 24.30 4.07
CA PRO A 359 20.15 23.16 3.79
C PRO A 359 19.38 21.89 3.49
N ALA A 360 18.34 21.55 4.25
CA ALA A 360 17.55 20.33 4.05
C ALA A 360 16.78 20.31 2.71
N LEU A 361 16.43 21.47 2.15
CA LEU A 361 15.76 21.59 0.85
C LEU A 361 16.73 21.57 -0.33
N THR A 362 17.95 22.09 -0.16
CA THR A 362 18.90 22.27 -1.25
C THR A 362 20.02 21.22 -1.32
N THR A 363 20.19 20.40 -0.28
CA THR A 363 21.15 19.29 -0.36
C THR A 363 20.62 18.25 -1.35
N THR A 364 21.33 18.07 -2.45
CA THR A 364 21.12 16.91 -3.31
C THR A 364 21.43 15.64 -2.52
N PRO A 365 20.50 14.66 -2.50
CA PRO A 365 20.66 13.41 -1.76
C PRO A 365 21.83 12.57 -2.26
#